data_AF-A0A0F5ALA2-F1
#
_entry.id   AF-A0A0F5ALA2-F1
#
_cell.length_a   1.000
_cell.length_b   1.000
_cell.length_c   1.000
_cell.angle_alpha   90.00
_cell.angle_beta   90.00
_cell.angle_gamma   90.00
#
_symmetry.space_group_name_H-M   'P 1'
#
loop_
_entity.id
_entity.type
_entity.pdbx_description
1 polymer ?
#
loop_
_entity_poly.entity_id
_entity_poly.type
_entity_poly.pdbx_seq_one_letter_code
_entity_poly.pdbx_strand_id
1 'polypeptide(L)'
;MFIGPFYSLVAACLFTISWWIPNVLLTLLFSWCAAAFFAVSIAYWRNQPRLFRKRQSGQLPRISQWVFAPFFTFTHLYNRWARKRDVAPPVQQVAPGLYVGARLTYKDIPDLQAQGIDGILDVTAEFESVDRFTQSQAVAYLSVPVLDHAYPSRSQLMRALQWLHQQRQAGHKVVVHCALGRGRSVMVVAAYLWALSPHHSLEDVLGDIKMVRPKAHLNQRQRRALVRFQQSGALRLARPIAWIIANPAAGGKKWRKHRDYIQAYLGDGYRLVVHQTRHNRRSYQLACRAVSQQADVVIAAGGDGTVNAVARALINTAIPLGVLPLGTANALCHALWGIKTKFLNIDAACDVILDGTPRTIDTARCNGKVALLVVGVGFEQQMIRHAAREQKNQLGQWAYLQGLLGAASQNQAIDLTVQFDHQAPQLIRTTSMVVANAAPMTTLLAQGQGQPNYADGKLDVTWLTASSTKTDTALSLMELAFASLFETRLGRFTHYQQVTRVSIRATSVIDYVIDGELYRDRKLTIDAQPQSLAILSPPLPDAAQSDDNA
;
A
#
# COMPACT_ATOMS: atom_id res chain seq x y z
N MET A 1 -16.25 -22.02 8.37
CA MET A 1 -17.55 -21.58 7.81
C MET A 1 -17.34 -20.23 7.14
N PHE A 2 -17.47 -20.18 5.82
CA PHE A 2 -17.25 -18.95 5.05
C PHE A 2 -18.44 -18.01 5.24
N ILE A 3 -18.25 -16.92 5.97
CA ILE A 3 -19.32 -15.96 6.29
C ILE A 3 -19.85 -15.25 5.02
N GLY A 4 -18.98 -14.92 4.07
CA GLY A 4 -19.36 -14.28 2.80
C GLY A 4 -20.39 -15.08 2.00
N PRO A 5 -20.11 -16.34 1.63
CA PRO A 5 -21.07 -17.23 0.97
C PRO A 5 -22.38 -17.40 1.72
N PHE A 6 -22.35 -17.48 3.05
CA PHE A 6 -23.57 -17.54 3.86
C PHE A 6 -24.45 -16.29 3.65
N TYR A 7 -23.87 -15.09 3.71
CA TYR A 7 -24.63 -13.85 3.46
C TYR A 7 -25.04 -13.69 1.99
N SER A 8 -24.25 -14.19 1.02
CA SER A 8 -24.67 -14.24 -0.38
C SER A 8 -25.91 -15.11 -0.57
N LEU A 9 -25.94 -16.28 0.08
CA LEU A 9 -27.09 -17.20 0.00
C LEU A 9 -28.32 -16.60 0.66
N VAL A 10 -28.17 -16.00 1.85
CA VAL A 10 -29.25 -15.28 2.53
C VAL A 10 -29.79 -14.13 1.65
N ALA A 11 -28.91 -13.34 1.03
CA ALA A 11 -29.31 -12.28 0.12
C ALA A 11 -30.07 -12.80 -1.10
N ALA A 12 -29.59 -13.89 -1.71
CA ALA A 12 -30.26 -14.53 -2.85
C ALA A 12 -31.65 -15.06 -2.47
N CYS A 13 -31.78 -15.75 -1.34
CA CYS A 13 -33.08 -16.24 -0.84
C CYS A 13 -34.06 -15.09 -0.54
N LEU A 14 -33.60 -14.00 0.07
CA LEU A 14 -34.45 -12.84 0.36
C LEU A 14 -34.88 -12.12 -0.93
N PHE A 15 -33.99 -12.06 -1.92
CA PHE A 15 -34.29 -11.49 -3.23
C PHE A 15 -35.33 -12.34 -3.98
N THR A 16 -35.19 -13.67 -3.98
CA THR A 16 -36.19 -14.54 -4.59
C THR A 16 -37.53 -14.43 -3.88
N ILE A 17 -37.56 -14.46 -2.55
CA ILE A 17 -38.79 -14.24 -1.77
C ILE A 17 -39.46 -12.91 -2.14
N SER A 18 -38.68 -11.82 -2.25
CA SER A 18 -39.18 -10.52 -2.66
C SER A 18 -39.85 -10.53 -4.04
N TRP A 19 -39.37 -11.36 -4.96
CA TRP A 19 -39.89 -11.46 -6.33
C TRP A 19 -41.27 -12.14 -6.40
N TRP A 20 -41.54 -13.08 -5.50
CA TRP A 20 -42.77 -13.88 -5.50
C TRP A 20 -43.87 -13.34 -4.59
N ILE A 21 -43.59 -12.32 -3.76
CA ILE A 21 -44.60 -11.73 -2.87
C ILE A 21 -45.41 -10.66 -3.61
N PRO A 22 -46.75 -10.77 -3.67
CA PRO A 22 -47.61 -9.79 -4.33
C PRO A 22 -47.82 -8.51 -3.52
N ASN A 23 -47.48 -8.50 -2.23
CA ASN A 23 -47.65 -7.35 -1.34
C ASN A 23 -46.46 -6.39 -1.41
N VAL A 24 -46.69 -5.17 -1.90
CA VAL A 24 -45.66 -4.14 -2.11
C VAL A 24 -44.83 -3.83 -0.86
N LEU A 25 -45.45 -3.74 0.32
CA LEU A 25 -44.71 -3.42 1.56
C LEU A 25 -43.75 -4.55 1.94
N LEU A 26 -44.20 -5.79 1.80
CA LEU A 26 -43.35 -6.95 2.05
C LEU A 26 -42.25 -7.06 0.99
N THR A 27 -42.54 -6.83 -0.28
CA THR A 27 -41.54 -6.75 -1.35
C THR A 27 -40.44 -5.74 -1.02
N LEU A 28 -40.80 -4.52 -0.60
CA LEU A 28 -39.82 -3.50 -0.20
C LEU A 28 -38.98 -3.94 1.01
N LEU A 29 -39.60 -4.56 2.02
CA LEU A 29 -38.91 -5.07 3.21
C LEU A 29 -37.89 -6.16 2.85
N PHE A 30 -38.30 -7.16 2.06
CA PHE A 30 -37.42 -8.26 1.65
C PHE A 30 -36.32 -7.78 0.70
N SER A 31 -36.63 -6.87 -0.22
CA SER A 31 -35.64 -6.21 -1.09
C SER A 31 -34.59 -5.44 -0.29
N TRP A 32 -35.00 -4.68 0.74
CA TRP A 32 -34.08 -3.97 1.63
C TRP A 32 -33.19 -4.94 2.41
N CYS A 33 -33.75 -6.02 2.95
CA CYS A 33 -32.97 -7.07 3.62
C CYS A 33 -31.96 -7.71 2.65
N ALA A 34 -32.39 -8.06 1.44
CA ALA A 34 -31.54 -8.65 0.40
C ALA A 34 -30.38 -7.72 0.04
N ALA A 35 -30.66 -6.43 -0.19
CA ALA A 35 -29.64 -5.43 -0.49
C ALA A 35 -28.64 -5.26 0.67
N ALA A 36 -29.11 -5.22 1.91
CA ALA A 36 -28.27 -5.12 3.09
C ALA A 36 -27.31 -6.32 3.23
N PHE A 37 -27.83 -7.55 3.12
CA PHE A 37 -27.01 -8.77 3.20
C PHE A 37 -26.08 -8.92 2.00
N PHE A 38 -26.48 -8.49 0.80
CA PHE A 38 -25.62 -8.48 -0.38
C PHE A 38 -24.42 -7.53 -0.20
N ALA A 39 -24.67 -6.29 0.26
CA ALA A 39 -23.61 -5.34 0.54
C ALA A 39 -22.66 -5.84 1.64
N VAL A 40 -23.19 -6.45 2.70
CA VAL A 40 -22.37 -7.09 3.75
C VAL A 40 -21.55 -8.24 3.17
N SER A 41 -22.12 -9.08 2.31
CA SER A 41 -21.39 -10.15 1.64
C SER A 41 -20.18 -9.60 0.88
N ILE A 42 -20.35 -8.54 0.09
CA ILE A 42 -19.24 -7.87 -0.61
C ILE A 42 -18.16 -7.41 0.38
N ALA A 43 -18.54 -6.82 1.52
CA ALA A 43 -17.56 -6.43 2.54
C ALA A 43 -16.77 -7.62 3.09
N TYR A 44 -17.40 -8.78 3.31
CA TYR A 44 -16.71 -9.99 3.76
C TYR A 44 -15.81 -10.59 2.68
N TRP A 45 -16.26 -10.63 1.43
CA TRP A 45 -15.45 -11.09 0.29
C TRP A 45 -14.20 -10.22 0.07
N ARG A 46 -14.35 -8.89 0.23
CA ARG A 46 -13.26 -7.93 0.02
C ARG A 46 -12.48 -7.59 1.31
N ASN A 47 -12.85 -8.19 2.45
CA ASN A 47 -12.34 -7.85 3.78
C ASN A 47 -12.35 -6.33 4.07
N GLN A 48 -13.48 -5.66 3.82
CA GLN A 48 -13.63 -4.20 3.94
C GLN A 48 -14.52 -3.78 5.13
N PRO A 49 -13.99 -3.71 6.37
CA PRO A 49 -14.74 -3.25 7.53
C PRO A 49 -15.19 -1.78 7.41
N ARG A 50 -14.54 -0.99 6.53
CA ARG A 50 -14.89 0.41 6.26
C ARG A 50 -16.32 0.59 5.75
N LEU A 51 -16.96 -0.45 5.21
CA LEU A 51 -18.35 -0.40 4.74
C LEU A 51 -19.32 0.08 5.84
N PHE A 52 -19.13 -0.38 7.08
CA PHE A 52 -19.97 0.01 8.22
C PHE A 52 -19.69 1.45 8.69
N ARG A 53 -18.52 2.02 8.33
CA ARG A 53 -18.09 3.38 8.66
C ARG A 53 -18.06 3.68 10.17
N LYS A 54 -17.73 2.66 10.97
CA LYS A 54 -17.58 2.81 12.43
C LYS A 54 -16.52 3.87 12.75
N ARG A 55 -16.91 4.84 13.59
CA ARG A 55 -16.05 5.95 14.02
C ARG A 55 -15.09 5.49 15.11
N GLN A 56 -14.03 6.27 15.35
CA GLN A 56 -13.10 6.02 16.46
C GLN A 56 -13.79 6.06 17.83
N SER A 57 -14.90 6.79 17.97
CA SER A 57 -15.75 6.81 19.17
C SER A 57 -16.55 5.52 19.38
N GLY A 58 -16.50 4.57 18.45
CA GLY A 58 -17.26 3.32 18.53
C GLY A 58 -18.67 3.39 17.94
N GLN A 59 -19.10 4.56 17.48
CA GLN A 59 -20.44 4.78 16.91
C GLN A 59 -20.51 4.49 15.42
N LEU A 60 -21.65 3.98 14.97
CA LEU A 60 -21.99 3.85 13.55
C LEU A 60 -22.79 5.08 13.10
N PRO A 61 -22.57 5.60 11.88
CA PRO A 61 -23.42 6.65 11.33
C PRO A 61 -24.88 6.18 11.25
N ARG A 62 -25.85 7.07 11.53
CA ARG A 62 -27.29 6.77 11.44
C ARG A 62 -27.70 6.15 10.10
N ILE A 63 -27.07 6.59 9.01
CA ILE A 63 -27.29 6.02 7.67
C ILE A 63 -26.84 4.56 7.63
N SER A 64 -25.65 4.24 8.15
CA SER A 64 -25.17 2.85 8.22
C SER A 64 -26.07 2.00 9.11
N GLN A 65 -26.50 2.52 10.27
CA GLN A 65 -27.43 1.83 11.17
C GLN A 65 -28.72 1.46 10.45
N TRP A 66 -29.29 2.38 9.66
CA TRP A 66 -30.50 2.13 8.89
C TRP A 66 -30.23 1.14 7.74
N VAL A 67 -29.29 1.43 6.84
CA VAL A 67 -28.99 0.58 5.68
C VAL A 67 -28.72 -0.87 6.08
N PHE A 68 -28.00 -1.09 7.19
CA PHE A 68 -27.64 -2.44 7.67
C PHE A 68 -28.50 -2.92 8.85
N ALA A 69 -29.64 -2.27 9.15
CA ALA A 69 -30.51 -2.64 10.27
C ALA A 69 -30.92 -4.13 10.28
N PRO A 70 -31.28 -4.76 9.13
CA PRO A 70 -31.61 -6.18 9.11
C PRO A 70 -30.44 -7.07 9.56
N PHE A 71 -29.24 -6.77 9.07
CA PHE A 71 -28.01 -7.47 9.42
C PHE A 71 -27.64 -7.25 10.91
N PHE A 72 -27.71 -6.00 11.40
CA PHE A 72 -27.41 -5.70 12.79
C PHE A 72 -28.39 -6.40 13.72
N THR A 73 -29.69 -6.41 13.41
CA THR A 73 -30.70 -7.11 14.21
C THR A 73 -30.37 -8.59 14.31
N PHE A 74 -30.07 -9.24 13.18
CA PHE A 74 -29.67 -10.65 13.15
C PHE A 74 -28.41 -10.92 13.99
N THR A 75 -27.35 -10.13 13.80
CA THR A 75 -26.09 -10.32 14.54
C THR A 75 -26.21 -10.04 16.04
N HIS A 76 -27.06 -9.08 16.44
CA HIS A 76 -27.36 -8.82 17.84
C HIS A 76 -28.10 -9.99 18.50
N LEU A 77 -29.11 -10.54 17.81
CA LEU A 77 -29.85 -11.71 18.29
C LEU A 77 -28.94 -12.94 18.42
N TYR A 78 -28.14 -13.22 17.38
CA TYR A 78 -27.17 -14.31 17.40
C TYR A 78 -26.16 -14.16 18.54
N ASN A 79 -25.57 -12.96 18.71
CA ASN A 79 -24.60 -12.71 19.77
C ASN A 79 -25.22 -12.86 21.17
N ARG A 80 -26.43 -12.35 21.38
CA ARG A 80 -27.17 -12.50 22.64
C ARG A 80 -27.48 -13.96 22.94
N TRP A 81 -27.90 -14.74 21.94
CA TRP A 81 -28.14 -16.18 22.08
C TRP A 81 -26.84 -16.93 22.40
N ALA A 82 -25.76 -16.64 21.68
CA ALA A 82 -24.46 -17.28 21.88
C ALA A 82 -23.87 -16.95 23.26
N ARG A 83 -24.02 -15.71 23.74
CA ARG A 83 -23.59 -15.29 25.10
C ARG A 83 -24.38 -16.00 26.19
N LYS A 84 -25.70 -16.17 26.04
CA LYS A 84 -26.53 -16.89 27.03
C LYS A 84 -26.13 -18.37 27.20
N ARG A 85 -25.56 -18.97 26.16
CA ARG A 85 -25.04 -20.35 26.18
C ARG A 85 -23.58 -20.43 26.63
N ASP A 86 -22.94 -19.29 26.92
CA ASP A 86 -21.58 -19.28 27.45
C ASP A 86 -21.62 -19.23 28.97
N VAL A 87 -21.02 -20.24 29.61
CA VAL A 87 -20.97 -20.37 31.08
C VAL A 87 -19.90 -19.47 31.68
N ALA A 88 -18.90 -19.06 30.89
CA ALA A 88 -17.80 -18.23 31.35
C ALA A 88 -18.20 -16.75 31.49
N PRO A 89 -17.60 -16.01 32.45
CA PRO A 89 -17.77 -14.57 32.55
C PRO A 89 -17.44 -13.86 31.23
N PRO A 90 -18.15 -12.77 30.91
CA PRO A 90 -17.97 -12.07 29.65
C PRO A 90 -16.61 -11.41 29.51
N VAL A 91 -16.00 -11.01 30.63
CA VAL A 91 -14.68 -10.39 30.72
C VAL A 91 -13.84 -11.16 31.72
N GLN A 92 -12.61 -11.48 31.37
CA GLN A 92 -11.69 -12.25 32.22
C GLN A 92 -10.28 -11.66 32.16
N GLN A 93 -9.59 -11.67 33.31
CA GLN A 93 -8.26 -11.11 33.45
C GLN A 93 -7.20 -12.12 33.00
N VAL A 94 -6.49 -11.81 31.92
CA VAL A 94 -5.44 -12.67 31.35
C VAL A 94 -4.04 -12.30 31.85
N ALA A 95 -3.85 -11.07 32.31
CA ALA A 95 -2.63 -10.58 32.94
C ALA A 95 -2.98 -9.41 33.88
N PRO A 96 -2.09 -8.99 34.80
CA PRO A 96 -2.34 -7.87 35.70
C PRO A 96 -2.78 -6.60 34.94
N GLY A 97 -3.99 -6.11 35.21
CA GLY A 97 -4.60 -4.97 34.48
C GLY A 97 -4.97 -5.18 33.01
N LEU A 98 -4.92 -6.40 32.47
CA LEU A 98 -5.33 -6.71 31.09
C LEU A 98 -6.41 -7.79 31.05
N TYR A 99 -7.51 -7.46 30.39
CA TYR A 99 -8.70 -8.29 30.31
C TYR A 99 -9.05 -8.61 28.85
N VAL A 100 -9.57 -9.81 28.61
CA VAL A 100 -10.16 -10.23 27.33
C VAL A 100 -11.63 -10.49 27.53
N GLY A 101 -12.46 -9.99 26.61
CA GLY A 101 -13.90 -10.17 26.73
C GLY A 101 -14.69 -10.34 25.44
N ALA A 102 -15.93 -10.77 25.61
CA ALA A 102 -17.00 -10.68 24.63
C ALA A 102 -17.55 -9.25 24.57
N ARG A 103 -18.48 -8.99 23.64
CA ARG A 103 -19.06 -7.67 23.45
C ARG A 103 -19.68 -7.18 24.76
N LEU A 104 -19.26 -5.97 25.16
CA LEU A 104 -19.76 -5.27 26.33
C LEU A 104 -21.19 -4.79 26.10
N THR A 105 -22.02 -4.88 27.13
CA THR A 105 -23.41 -4.44 27.17
C THR A 105 -23.64 -3.59 28.42
N TYR A 106 -24.79 -2.91 28.50
CA TYR A 106 -25.14 -2.11 29.68
C TYR A 106 -25.13 -2.91 31.00
N LYS A 107 -25.32 -4.24 30.94
CA LYS A 107 -25.28 -5.11 32.12
C LYS A 107 -23.87 -5.31 32.66
N ASP A 108 -22.86 -5.16 31.80
CA ASP A 108 -21.47 -5.42 32.17
C ASP A 108 -20.83 -4.15 32.82
N ILE A 109 -21.45 -2.96 32.72
CA ILE A 109 -20.90 -1.68 33.23
C ILE A 109 -20.57 -1.71 34.74
N PRO A 110 -21.47 -2.16 35.64
CA PRO A 110 -21.18 -2.16 37.08
C PRO A 110 -19.96 -3.02 37.43
N ASP A 111 -19.82 -4.18 36.77
CA ASP A 111 -18.67 -5.08 36.96
C ASP A 111 -17.37 -4.44 36.46
N LEU A 112 -17.40 -3.72 35.33
CA LEU A 112 -16.25 -2.98 34.81
C LEU A 112 -15.82 -1.87 35.80
N GLN A 113 -16.77 -1.13 36.36
CA GLN A 113 -16.49 -0.08 37.36
C GLN A 113 -15.94 -0.67 38.66
N ALA A 114 -16.52 -1.77 39.15
CA ALA A 114 -16.04 -2.47 40.34
C ALA A 114 -14.61 -3.00 40.18
N GLN A 115 -14.25 -3.43 38.97
CA GLN A 115 -12.88 -3.86 38.65
C GLN A 115 -11.94 -2.68 38.40
N GLY A 116 -12.44 -1.44 38.31
CA GLY A 116 -11.66 -0.25 38.00
C GLY A 116 -11.15 -0.23 36.57
N ILE A 117 -11.92 -0.76 35.61
CA ILE A 117 -11.58 -0.75 34.18
C ILE A 117 -11.90 0.61 33.59
N ASP A 118 -10.87 1.27 33.08
CA ASP A 118 -10.86 2.62 32.55
C ASP A 118 -10.25 2.70 31.12
N GLY A 119 -9.93 1.55 30.52
CA GLY A 119 -9.55 1.42 29.11
C GLY A 119 -10.37 0.38 28.37
N ILE A 120 -10.89 0.72 27.19
CA ILE A 120 -11.61 -0.21 26.30
C ILE A 120 -10.98 -0.21 24.90
N LEU A 121 -10.56 -1.39 24.45
CA LEU A 121 -10.18 -1.66 23.06
C LEU A 121 -11.24 -2.54 22.39
N ASP A 122 -11.95 -1.96 21.43
CA ASP A 122 -13.03 -2.61 20.69
C ASP A 122 -12.56 -3.05 19.30
N VAL A 123 -12.52 -4.36 19.07
CA VAL A 123 -12.06 -4.98 17.81
C VAL A 123 -13.24 -5.29 16.85
N THR A 124 -14.45 -4.81 17.14
CA THR A 124 -15.65 -5.09 16.33
C THR A 124 -15.90 -4.04 15.26
N ALA A 125 -16.26 -4.47 14.05
CA ALA A 125 -16.75 -3.58 13.00
C ALA A 125 -18.28 -3.47 13.00
N GLU A 126 -18.96 -4.52 13.49
CA GLU A 126 -20.40 -4.73 13.32
C GLU A 126 -21.26 -4.15 14.44
N PHE A 127 -20.65 -3.73 15.54
CA PHE A 127 -21.35 -3.38 16.77
C PHE A 127 -20.97 -1.98 17.24
N GLU A 128 -21.93 -1.28 17.85
CA GLU A 128 -21.68 -0.01 18.50
C GLU A 128 -21.13 -0.18 19.91
N SER A 129 -20.38 0.84 20.34
CA SER A 129 -19.97 1.02 21.74
C SER A 129 -21.16 1.21 22.67
N VAL A 130 -20.93 0.98 23.97
CA VAL A 130 -21.93 1.19 25.01
C VAL A 130 -21.94 2.67 25.41
N ASP A 131 -22.80 3.46 24.77
CA ASP A 131 -22.73 4.94 24.70
C ASP A 131 -22.52 5.68 26.03
N ARG A 132 -23.19 5.31 27.14
CA ARG A 132 -23.05 6.08 28.41
C ARG A 132 -21.72 5.88 29.13
N PHE A 133 -21.09 4.72 28.98
CA PHE A 133 -19.85 4.39 29.69
C PHE A 133 -18.64 4.92 28.91
N THR A 134 -18.63 4.72 27.59
CA THR A 134 -17.53 5.12 26.70
C THR A 134 -17.48 6.62 26.40
N GLN A 135 -18.57 7.36 26.63
CA GLN A 135 -18.59 8.83 26.45
C GLN A 135 -18.31 9.61 27.73
N SER A 136 -18.28 8.96 28.89
CA SER A 136 -17.76 9.60 30.10
C SER A 136 -16.28 9.88 29.88
N GLN A 137 -15.80 11.10 30.14
CA GLN A 137 -14.38 11.48 29.97
C GLN A 137 -13.41 10.63 30.83
N ALA A 138 -13.92 9.71 31.64
CA ALA A 138 -13.19 8.83 32.53
C ALA A 138 -12.68 7.53 31.87
N VAL A 139 -13.14 7.15 30.67
CA VAL A 139 -12.75 5.87 30.03
C VAL A 139 -12.05 6.12 28.71
N ALA A 140 -10.78 5.71 28.62
CA ALA A 140 -10.02 5.72 27.37
C ALA A 140 -10.58 4.66 26.42
N TYR A 141 -10.92 5.06 25.19
CA TYR A 141 -11.54 4.17 24.21
C TYR A 141 -10.77 4.16 22.89
N LEU A 142 -10.53 2.97 22.33
CA LEU A 142 -9.99 2.76 21.00
C LEU A 142 -10.83 1.75 20.22
N SER A 143 -11.32 2.14 19.04
CA SER A 143 -11.92 1.21 18.08
C SER A 143 -10.94 0.80 16.99
N VAL A 144 -10.78 -0.51 16.80
CA VAL A 144 -10.04 -1.14 15.71
C VAL A 144 -11.02 -2.05 14.95
N PRO A 145 -11.79 -1.52 13.99
CA PRO A 145 -12.87 -2.28 13.35
C PRO A 145 -12.30 -3.40 12.47
N VAL A 146 -12.57 -4.64 12.86
CA VAL A 146 -12.22 -5.87 12.14
C VAL A 146 -13.48 -6.71 11.96
N LEU A 147 -13.70 -7.25 10.76
CA LEU A 147 -14.83 -8.15 10.47
C LEU A 147 -14.70 -9.47 11.23
N ASP A 148 -15.82 -10.14 11.50
CA ASP A 148 -15.79 -11.43 12.20
C ASP A 148 -14.99 -12.49 11.43
N HIS A 149 -14.29 -13.35 12.19
CA HIS A 149 -13.27 -14.29 11.71
C HIS A 149 -12.07 -13.73 10.92
N ALA A 150 -12.05 -12.42 10.61
CA ALA A 150 -10.87 -11.75 10.08
C ALA A 150 -9.87 -11.40 11.20
N TYR A 151 -8.82 -10.67 10.83
CA TYR A 151 -7.78 -10.19 11.74
C TYR A 151 -7.42 -8.74 11.41
N PRO A 152 -6.90 -7.97 12.39
CA PRO A 152 -6.45 -6.60 12.16
C PRO A 152 -5.30 -6.56 11.15
N SER A 153 -5.27 -5.54 10.28
CA SER A 153 -4.11 -5.26 9.43
C SER A 153 -2.87 -4.96 10.29
N ARG A 154 -1.69 -4.88 9.64
CA ARG A 154 -0.42 -4.60 10.33
C ARG A 154 -0.50 -3.31 11.16
N SER A 155 -0.94 -2.23 10.55
CA SER A 155 -1.09 -0.91 11.19
C SER A 155 -2.18 -0.91 12.26
N GLN A 156 -3.31 -1.58 12.01
CA GLN A 156 -4.38 -1.75 13.00
C GLN A 156 -3.87 -2.47 14.25
N LEU A 157 -3.10 -3.55 14.08
CA LEU A 157 -2.51 -4.29 15.18
C LEU A 157 -1.47 -3.44 15.90
N MET A 158 -0.52 -2.82 15.18
CA MET A 158 0.48 -1.94 15.79
C MET A 158 -0.15 -0.83 16.62
N ARG A 159 -1.18 -0.15 16.07
CA ARG A 159 -1.94 0.87 16.78
C ARG A 159 -2.58 0.31 18.05
N ALA A 160 -3.19 -0.87 17.97
CA ALA A 160 -3.78 -1.55 19.12
C ALA A 160 -2.73 -1.83 20.21
N LEU A 161 -1.57 -2.39 19.83
CA LEU A 161 -0.49 -2.73 20.76
C LEU A 161 0.10 -1.51 21.45
N GLN A 162 0.37 -0.45 20.68
CA GLN A 162 0.92 0.80 21.20
C GLN A 162 -0.05 1.48 22.15
N TRP A 163 -1.33 1.55 21.78
CA TRP A 163 -2.36 2.11 22.64
C TRP A 163 -2.50 1.28 23.92
N LEU A 164 -2.56 -0.05 23.82
CA LEU A 164 -2.57 -0.94 24.99
C LEU A 164 -1.38 -0.72 25.91
N HIS A 165 -0.18 -0.61 25.32
CA HIS A 165 1.04 -0.37 26.08
C HIS A 165 1.00 0.96 26.81
N GLN A 166 0.60 2.03 26.11
CA GLN A 166 0.50 3.37 26.68
C GLN A 166 -0.51 3.43 27.84
N GLN A 167 -1.71 2.86 27.65
CA GLN A 167 -2.73 2.83 28.70
C GLN A 167 -2.24 2.07 29.94
N ARG A 168 -1.65 0.90 29.75
CA ARG A 168 -1.13 0.09 30.86
C ARG A 168 0.06 0.75 31.57
N GLN A 169 0.93 1.46 30.85
CA GLN A 169 2.00 2.25 31.46
C GLN A 169 1.47 3.43 32.28
N ALA A 170 0.33 4.02 31.89
CA ALA A 170 -0.36 5.04 32.65
C ALA A 170 -1.15 4.48 33.86
N GLY A 171 -1.08 3.16 34.11
CA GLY A 171 -1.77 2.50 35.22
C GLY A 171 -3.21 2.09 34.95
N HIS A 172 -3.72 2.35 33.74
CA HIS A 172 -5.09 1.99 33.36
C HIS A 172 -5.26 0.46 33.24
N LYS A 173 -6.43 -0.02 33.67
CA LYS A 173 -6.87 -1.40 33.48
C LYS A 173 -7.70 -1.48 32.20
N VAL A 174 -7.27 -2.34 31.29
CA VAL A 174 -7.78 -2.35 29.92
C VAL A 174 -8.49 -3.64 29.58
N VAL A 175 -9.68 -3.53 28.99
CA VAL A 175 -10.40 -4.66 28.37
C VAL A 175 -10.30 -4.61 26.85
N VAL A 176 -9.88 -5.73 26.26
CA VAL A 176 -9.88 -5.96 24.82
C VAL A 176 -11.04 -6.89 24.48
N HIS A 177 -12.00 -6.41 23.68
CA HIS A 177 -13.16 -7.21 23.35
C HIS A 177 -13.44 -7.34 21.84
N CYS A 178 -14.13 -8.40 21.48
CA CYS A 178 -14.74 -8.58 20.16
C CYS A 178 -16.19 -9.06 20.32
N ALA A 179 -16.77 -9.76 19.35
CA ALA A 179 -18.15 -10.26 19.47
C ALA A 179 -18.32 -11.28 20.62
N LEU A 180 -17.55 -12.38 20.59
CA LEU A 180 -17.60 -13.46 21.59
C LEU A 180 -16.32 -13.55 22.45
N GLY A 181 -15.31 -12.73 22.17
CA GLY A 181 -14.05 -12.73 22.90
C GLY A 181 -13.19 -13.97 22.66
N ARG A 182 -13.28 -14.61 21.48
CA ARG A 182 -12.62 -15.90 21.21
C ARG A 182 -11.48 -15.83 20.18
N GLY A 183 -11.60 -14.97 19.17
CA GLY A 183 -10.65 -14.89 18.04
C GLY A 183 -9.95 -13.53 17.96
N ARG A 184 -10.63 -12.52 17.41
CA ARG A 184 -10.05 -11.18 17.16
C ARG A 184 -9.39 -10.52 18.39
N SER A 185 -10.10 -10.44 19.51
CA SER A 185 -9.55 -9.85 20.75
C SER A 185 -8.42 -10.69 21.34
N VAL A 186 -8.55 -12.03 21.28
CA VAL A 186 -7.50 -12.97 21.68
C VAL A 186 -6.25 -12.76 20.83
N MET A 187 -6.39 -12.51 19.53
CA MET A 187 -5.24 -12.24 18.65
C MET A 187 -4.51 -10.96 19.05
N VAL A 188 -5.23 -9.88 19.34
CA VAL A 188 -4.64 -8.62 19.79
C VAL A 188 -3.93 -8.79 21.13
N VAL A 189 -4.53 -9.51 22.09
CA VAL A 189 -3.91 -9.78 23.38
C VAL A 189 -2.72 -10.72 23.28
N ALA A 190 -2.81 -11.78 22.48
CA ALA A 190 -1.69 -12.67 22.22
C ALA A 190 -0.52 -11.90 21.59
N ALA A 191 -0.80 -11.06 20.59
CA ALA A 191 0.20 -10.18 19.99
C ALA A 191 0.88 -9.26 21.02
N TYR A 192 0.10 -8.71 21.96
CA TYR A 192 0.63 -7.84 23.01
C TYR A 192 1.50 -8.60 24.02
N LEU A 193 1.04 -9.74 24.51
CA LEU A 193 1.81 -10.57 25.44
C LEU A 193 3.08 -11.12 24.79
N TRP A 194 3.01 -11.48 23.50
CA TRP A 194 4.18 -11.92 22.74
C TRP A 194 5.20 -10.79 22.52
N ALA A 195 4.72 -9.56 22.28
CA ALA A 195 5.60 -8.38 22.21
C ALA A 195 6.33 -8.08 23.53
N LEU A 196 5.72 -8.42 24.68
CA LEU A 196 6.35 -8.31 26.00
C LEU A 196 7.31 -9.47 26.32
N SER A 197 7.08 -10.65 25.73
CA SER A 197 7.83 -11.88 26.00
C SER A 197 8.39 -12.46 24.70
N PRO A 198 9.40 -11.80 24.08
CA PRO A 198 9.87 -12.17 22.74
C PRO A 198 10.51 -13.56 22.66
N HIS A 199 10.88 -14.16 23.80
CA HIS A 199 11.46 -15.51 23.88
C HIS A 199 10.40 -16.63 23.89
N HIS A 200 9.12 -16.31 24.09
CA HIS A 200 8.05 -17.30 24.07
C HIS A 200 7.65 -17.67 22.63
N SER A 201 7.17 -18.90 22.45
CA SER A 201 6.47 -19.30 21.23
C SER A 201 5.03 -18.76 21.21
N LEU A 202 4.41 -18.77 20.04
CA LEU A 202 2.99 -18.41 19.93
C LEU A 202 2.11 -19.37 20.76
N GLU A 203 2.50 -20.64 20.80
CA GLU A 203 1.81 -21.71 21.54
C GLU A 203 1.82 -21.45 23.04
N ASP A 204 2.95 -21.01 23.60
CA ASP A 204 3.06 -20.68 25.03
C ASP A 204 2.12 -19.53 25.39
N VAL A 205 2.16 -18.44 24.62
CA VAL A 205 1.31 -17.26 24.83
C VAL A 205 -0.18 -17.61 24.72
N LEU A 206 -0.55 -18.45 23.74
CA LEU A 206 -1.94 -18.91 23.62
C LEU A 206 -2.32 -19.89 24.73
N GLY A 207 -1.38 -20.68 25.23
CA GLY A 207 -1.55 -21.54 26.40
C GLY A 207 -1.95 -20.74 27.63
N ASP A 208 -1.21 -19.68 27.93
CA ASP A 208 -1.48 -18.78 29.06
C ASP A 208 -2.88 -18.17 28.99
N ILE A 209 -3.27 -17.67 27.82
CA ILE A 209 -4.61 -17.09 27.62
C ILE A 209 -5.69 -18.17 27.81
N LYS A 210 -5.45 -19.40 27.34
CA LYS A 210 -6.41 -20.50 27.44
C LYS A 210 -6.61 -21.01 28.86
N MET A 211 -5.61 -20.92 29.73
CA MET A 211 -5.76 -21.26 31.15
C MET A 211 -6.86 -20.42 31.80
N VAL A 212 -6.92 -19.13 31.45
CA VAL A 212 -7.97 -18.22 31.93
C VAL A 212 -9.25 -18.38 31.10
N ARG A 213 -9.13 -18.48 29.77
CA ARG A 213 -10.25 -18.48 28.83
C ARG A 213 -10.18 -19.69 27.90
N PRO A 214 -10.70 -20.87 28.30
CA PRO A 214 -10.56 -22.12 27.54
C PRO A 214 -11.10 -22.07 26.09
N LYS A 215 -12.10 -21.21 25.83
CA LYS A 215 -12.68 -21.00 24.49
C LYS A 215 -11.88 -20.04 23.60
N ALA A 216 -10.73 -19.54 24.06
CA ALA A 216 -9.83 -18.71 23.26
C ALA A 216 -9.21 -19.56 22.14
N HIS A 217 -9.45 -19.16 20.90
CA HIS A 217 -9.02 -19.90 19.74
C HIS A 217 -8.77 -18.97 18.54
N LEU A 218 -7.52 -18.98 18.05
CA LEU A 218 -7.15 -18.34 16.80
C LEU A 218 -7.33 -19.33 15.65
N ASN A 219 -8.05 -18.90 14.61
CA ASN A 219 -8.12 -19.66 13.36
C ASN A 219 -6.76 -19.67 12.64
N GLN A 220 -6.60 -20.55 11.65
CA GLN A 220 -5.32 -20.71 10.94
C GLN A 220 -4.83 -19.42 10.28
N ARG A 221 -5.75 -18.60 9.75
CA ARG A 221 -5.43 -17.30 9.13
C ARG A 221 -4.85 -16.32 10.16
N GLN A 222 -5.50 -16.20 11.33
CA GLN A 222 -5.04 -15.38 12.45
C GLN A 222 -3.68 -15.82 12.97
N ARG A 223 -3.45 -17.14 13.10
CA ARG A 223 -2.14 -17.70 13.51
C ARG A 223 -1.03 -17.35 12.53
N ARG A 224 -1.23 -17.65 11.23
CA ARG A 224 -0.25 -17.35 10.16
C ARG A 224 0.04 -15.85 10.10
N ALA A 225 -0.99 -15.00 10.22
CA ALA A 225 -0.82 -13.56 10.24
C ALA A 225 0.01 -13.10 11.45
N LEU A 226 -0.25 -13.64 12.64
CA LEU A 226 0.47 -13.25 13.85
C LEU A 226 1.96 -13.63 13.80
N VAL A 227 2.28 -14.82 13.27
CA VAL A 227 3.68 -15.23 13.03
C VAL A 227 4.36 -14.30 12.01
N ARG A 228 3.66 -13.98 10.91
CA ARG A 228 4.16 -13.03 9.89
C ARG A 228 4.41 -11.63 10.48
N PHE A 229 3.52 -11.17 11.37
CA PHE A 229 3.69 -9.91 12.08
C PHE A 229 4.89 -9.93 13.03
N GLN A 230 5.15 -11.04 13.70
CA GLN A 230 6.35 -11.16 14.52
C GLN A 230 7.63 -11.13 13.67
N GLN A 231 7.69 -11.90 12.58
CA GLN A 231 8.84 -11.93 11.67
C GLN A 231 9.14 -10.58 11.00
N SER A 232 8.09 -9.82 10.66
CA SER A 232 8.22 -8.48 10.07
C SER A 232 8.50 -7.38 11.11
N GLY A 233 8.63 -7.73 12.40
CA GLY A 233 8.84 -6.78 13.48
C GLY A 233 7.65 -5.85 13.70
N ALA A 234 6.43 -6.27 13.38
CA ALA A 234 5.21 -5.50 13.62
C ALA A 234 4.71 -5.59 15.07
N LEU A 235 5.17 -6.57 15.86
CA LEU A 235 4.84 -6.65 17.29
C LEU A 235 5.73 -5.70 18.11
N ARG A 236 5.63 -4.40 17.81
CA ARG A 236 6.36 -3.32 18.50
C ARG A 236 5.43 -2.52 19.39
N LEU A 237 5.90 -2.25 20.60
CA LEU A 237 5.18 -1.44 21.59
C LEU A 237 5.44 0.06 21.42
N ALA A 238 6.57 0.43 20.83
CA ALA A 238 6.90 1.80 20.45
C ALA A 238 6.43 2.15 19.04
N ARG A 239 6.10 3.43 18.82
CA ARG A 239 5.79 3.95 17.48
C ARG A 239 7.05 4.06 16.62
N PRO A 240 7.11 3.41 15.45
CA PRO A 240 8.19 3.64 14.50
C PRO A 240 8.24 5.11 14.06
N ILE A 241 9.44 5.62 13.77
CA ILE A 241 9.67 6.98 13.36
C ILE A 241 9.60 7.06 11.84
N ALA A 242 8.63 7.83 11.31
CA ALA A 242 8.53 8.10 9.89
C ALA A 242 8.96 9.53 9.57
N TRP A 243 9.92 9.67 8.66
CA TRP A 243 10.35 10.97 8.14
C TRP A 243 9.60 11.30 6.87
N ILE A 244 8.74 12.32 6.90
CA ILE A 244 8.08 12.81 5.69
C ILE A 244 8.91 13.96 5.10
N ILE A 245 9.40 13.77 3.89
CA ILE A 245 10.12 14.79 3.12
C ILE A 245 9.18 15.28 2.02
N ALA A 246 8.58 16.45 2.26
CA ALA A 246 7.54 17.00 1.42
C ALA A 246 8.03 18.14 0.55
N ASN A 247 7.71 18.08 -0.74
CA ASN A 247 7.86 19.20 -1.66
C ASN A 247 6.54 20.00 -1.74
N PRO A 248 6.43 21.18 -1.09
CA PRO A 248 5.18 21.94 -1.05
C PRO A 248 4.76 22.52 -2.41
N ALA A 249 5.66 22.57 -3.39
CA ALA A 249 5.40 23.07 -4.74
C ALA A 249 4.86 21.99 -5.70
N ALA A 250 4.94 20.70 -5.35
CA ALA A 250 4.58 19.60 -6.24
C ALA A 250 3.07 19.54 -6.56
N GLY A 251 2.75 19.11 -7.79
CA GLY A 251 1.41 18.72 -8.26
C GLY A 251 0.26 19.66 -7.92
N GLY A 252 0.44 20.96 -8.11
CA GLY A 252 -0.60 21.96 -7.80
C GLY A 252 -0.75 22.24 -6.31
N LYS A 253 0.33 22.10 -5.53
CA LYS A 253 0.38 22.32 -4.08
C LYS A 253 -0.49 21.33 -3.29
N LYS A 254 -0.66 20.10 -3.79
CA LYS A 254 -1.44 19.02 -3.14
C LYS A 254 -1.01 18.79 -1.69
N TRP A 255 0.30 18.82 -1.41
CA TRP A 255 0.80 18.72 -0.04
C TRP A 255 0.18 19.77 0.90
N ARG A 256 0.10 21.05 0.49
CA ARG A 256 -0.49 22.11 1.33
C ARG A 256 -1.97 21.88 1.60
N LYS A 257 -2.70 21.25 0.68
CA LYS A 257 -4.13 20.96 0.81
C LYS A 257 -4.41 19.75 1.71
N HIS A 258 -3.51 18.77 1.72
CA HIS A 258 -3.76 17.47 2.37
C HIS A 258 -2.81 17.14 3.52
N ARG A 259 -1.89 18.05 3.89
CA ARG A 259 -0.91 17.82 4.97
C ARG A 259 -1.56 17.30 6.25
N ASP A 260 -2.56 18.02 6.75
CA ASP A 260 -3.14 17.71 8.06
C ASP A 260 -3.87 16.36 8.02
N TYR A 261 -4.55 16.09 6.91
CA TYR A 261 -5.15 14.79 6.63
C TYR A 261 -4.10 13.66 6.59
N ILE A 262 -3.00 13.83 5.85
CA ILE A 262 -1.92 12.84 5.75
C ILE A 262 -1.27 12.61 7.12
N GLN A 263 -1.00 13.69 7.86
CA GLN A 263 -0.41 13.60 9.19
C GLN A 263 -1.34 12.88 10.18
N ALA A 264 -2.64 13.17 10.14
CA ALA A 264 -3.61 12.45 10.95
C ALA A 264 -3.69 10.96 10.56
N TYR A 265 -3.71 10.66 9.26
CA TYR A 265 -3.78 9.29 8.75
C TYR A 265 -2.55 8.47 9.17
N LEU A 266 -1.35 8.97 8.90
CA LEU A 266 -0.11 8.25 9.17
C LEU A 266 0.30 8.28 10.65
N GLY A 267 -0.15 9.30 11.40
CA GLY A 267 0.17 9.47 12.82
C GLY A 267 -0.38 8.37 13.73
N ASP A 268 -1.36 7.62 13.23
CA ASP A 268 -1.92 6.44 13.91
C ASP A 268 -0.93 5.26 13.93
N GLY A 269 -0.05 5.13 12.93
CA GLY A 269 0.94 4.05 12.84
C GLY A 269 2.37 4.50 13.16
N TYR A 270 2.69 5.78 12.96
CA TYR A 270 4.04 6.32 13.05
C TYR A 270 4.13 7.55 13.94
N ARG A 271 5.28 7.74 14.57
CA ARG A 271 5.72 9.04 15.08
C ARG A 271 6.30 9.84 13.91
N LEU A 272 5.56 10.86 13.46
CA LEU A 272 5.90 11.60 12.25
C LEU A 272 6.91 12.73 12.54
N VAL A 273 7.98 12.78 11.76
CA VAL A 273 8.90 13.92 11.66
C VAL A 273 8.75 14.50 10.26
N VAL A 274 8.23 15.72 10.15
CA VAL A 274 7.86 16.30 8.85
C VAL A 274 8.79 17.44 8.47
N HIS A 275 9.47 17.29 7.33
CA HIS A 275 10.33 18.29 6.73
C HIS A 275 9.81 18.72 5.37
N GLN A 276 9.77 20.04 5.14
CA GLN A 276 9.44 20.60 3.85
C GLN A 276 10.70 21.07 3.14
N THR A 277 10.78 20.81 1.83
CA THR A 277 11.88 21.30 1.00
C THR A 277 11.80 22.82 0.83
N ARG A 278 12.97 23.45 0.74
CA ARG A 278 13.15 24.88 0.47
C ARG A 278 14.41 25.05 -0.37
N HIS A 279 14.69 26.25 -0.90
CA HIS A 279 15.87 26.50 -1.74
C HIS A 279 17.19 26.06 -1.06
N ASN A 280 17.30 26.23 0.26
CA ASN A 280 18.45 25.83 1.08
C ASN A 280 18.31 24.45 1.75
N ARG A 281 17.21 23.73 1.55
CA ARG A 281 16.93 22.41 2.13
C ARG A 281 16.40 21.48 1.05
N ARG A 282 17.31 20.77 0.40
CA ARG A 282 16.98 19.84 -0.69
C ARG A 282 16.55 18.48 -0.13
N SER A 283 15.68 17.79 -0.86
CA SER A 283 15.12 16.49 -0.44
C SER A 283 16.20 15.47 -0.07
N TYR A 284 17.27 15.39 -0.86
CA TYR A 284 18.39 14.48 -0.61
C TYR A 284 19.07 14.73 0.73
N GLN A 285 19.36 15.99 1.09
CA GLN A 285 20.01 16.33 2.35
C GLN A 285 19.14 15.98 3.55
N LEU A 286 17.83 16.20 3.45
CA LEU A 286 16.86 15.82 4.47
C LEU A 286 16.77 14.29 4.61
N ALA A 287 16.87 13.55 3.50
CA ALA A 287 16.86 12.10 3.50
C ALA A 287 18.14 11.52 4.12
N CYS A 288 19.32 12.07 3.79
CA CYS A 288 20.57 11.70 4.46
C CYS A 288 20.51 11.92 5.97
N ARG A 289 19.85 13.00 6.42
CA ARG A 289 19.61 13.24 7.85
C ARG A 289 18.65 12.22 8.47
N ALA A 290 17.61 11.80 7.75
CA ALA A 290 16.72 10.76 8.23
C ALA A 290 17.45 9.42 8.42
N VAL A 291 18.36 9.09 7.49
CA VAL A 291 19.22 7.91 7.57
C VAL A 291 20.16 7.99 8.78
N SER A 292 20.84 9.13 8.98
CA SER A 292 21.74 9.29 10.13
C SER A 292 21.02 9.29 11.47
N GLN A 293 19.73 9.65 11.50
CA GLN A 293 18.87 9.56 12.67
C GLN A 293 18.11 8.23 12.78
N GLN A 294 18.47 7.24 11.96
CA GLN A 294 17.92 5.88 11.99
C GLN A 294 16.38 5.84 11.93
N ALA A 295 15.79 6.61 11.02
CA ALA A 295 14.36 6.55 10.76
C ALA A 295 13.92 5.11 10.38
N ASP A 296 12.75 4.67 10.86
CA ASP A 296 12.20 3.37 10.50
C ASP A 296 11.65 3.36 9.06
N VAL A 297 11.23 4.52 8.55
CA VAL A 297 10.77 4.72 7.17
C VAL A 297 11.01 6.17 6.75
N VAL A 298 11.35 6.39 5.49
CA VAL A 298 11.43 7.74 4.90
C VAL A 298 10.43 7.85 3.76
N ILE A 299 9.52 8.81 3.86
CA ILE A 299 8.39 9.01 2.97
C ILE A 299 8.68 10.22 2.07
N ALA A 300 8.79 9.98 0.76
CA ALA A 300 8.89 11.02 -0.24
C ALA A 300 7.47 11.53 -0.61
N ALA A 301 7.16 12.78 -0.28
CA ALA A 301 5.88 13.41 -0.60
C ALA A 301 6.06 14.47 -1.69
N GLY A 302 5.93 14.05 -2.95
CA GLY A 302 6.18 14.91 -4.10
C GLY A 302 6.00 14.17 -5.43
N GLY A 303 6.61 14.71 -6.49
CA GLY A 303 6.73 14.01 -7.78
C GLY A 303 8.06 13.28 -7.94
N ASP A 304 8.36 12.81 -9.15
CA ASP A 304 9.47 11.91 -9.45
C ASP A 304 10.83 12.44 -8.99
N GLY A 305 11.16 13.72 -9.19
CA GLY A 305 12.41 14.29 -8.68
C GLY A 305 12.53 14.32 -7.15
N THR A 306 11.41 14.42 -6.41
CA THR A 306 11.42 14.29 -4.94
C THR A 306 11.67 12.83 -4.54
N VAL A 307 11.03 11.90 -5.24
CA VAL A 307 11.19 10.46 -5.01
C VAL A 307 12.63 10.02 -5.31
N ASN A 308 13.19 10.39 -6.47
CA ASN A 308 14.58 10.09 -6.84
C ASN A 308 15.58 10.64 -5.81
N ALA A 309 15.41 11.90 -5.40
CA ALA A 309 16.30 12.51 -4.41
C ALA A 309 16.26 11.82 -3.04
N VAL A 310 15.10 11.34 -2.59
CA VAL A 310 14.98 10.58 -1.34
C VAL A 310 15.54 9.16 -1.53
N ALA A 311 15.16 8.46 -2.61
CA ALA A 311 15.64 7.13 -2.94
C ALA A 311 17.17 7.07 -3.00
N ARG A 312 17.81 8.06 -3.62
CA ARG A 312 19.27 8.19 -3.69
C ARG A 312 19.95 8.15 -2.32
N ALA A 313 19.31 8.67 -1.28
CA ALA A 313 19.86 8.63 0.08
C ALA A 313 19.60 7.29 0.78
N LEU A 314 18.59 6.53 0.34
CA LEU A 314 18.18 5.26 0.93
C LEU A 314 18.78 4.03 0.24
N ILE A 315 19.38 4.20 -0.94
CA ILE A 315 20.10 3.12 -1.64
C ILE A 315 21.14 2.49 -0.71
N ASN A 316 21.17 1.16 -0.70
CA ASN A 316 22.00 0.32 0.15
C ASN A 316 21.77 0.51 1.66
N THR A 317 20.59 1.01 2.05
CA THR A 317 20.11 1.03 3.43
C THR A 317 18.95 0.07 3.61
N ALA A 318 18.73 -0.39 4.86
CA ALA A 318 17.56 -1.19 5.20
C ALA A 318 16.28 -0.35 5.40
N ILE A 319 16.38 0.99 5.29
CA ILE A 319 15.27 1.89 5.57
C ILE A 319 14.35 1.96 4.34
N PRO A 320 13.10 1.49 4.43
CA PRO A 320 12.21 1.47 3.29
C PRO A 320 11.78 2.89 2.88
N LEU A 321 11.68 3.10 1.57
CA LEU A 321 11.07 4.25 0.95
C LEU A 321 9.54 4.11 0.98
N GLY A 322 8.84 5.08 1.56
CA GLY A 322 7.40 5.30 1.32
C GLY A 322 7.21 6.36 0.25
N VAL A 323 6.17 6.25 -0.58
CA VAL A 323 5.88 7.25 -1.62
C VAL A 323 4.47 7.80 -1.47
N LEU A 324 4.36 9.12 -1.34
CA LEU A 324 3.11 9.86 -1.49
C LEU A 324 3.13 10.54 -2.88
N PRO A 325 2.39 10.02 -3.87
CA PRO A 325 2.44 10.47 -5.27
C PRO A 325 1.71 11.81 -5.46
N LEU A 326 2.34 12.89 -4.98
CA LEU A 326 1.79 14.25 -5.02
C LEU A 326 2.25 15.02 -6.26
N GLY A 327 2.97 14.38 -7.19
CA GLY A 327 3.38 14.93 -8.48
C GLY A 327 2.31 14.79 -9.58
N THR A 328 2.72 15.16 -10.79
CA THR A 328 1.88 15.06 -12.00
C THR A 328 2.02 13.70 -12.68
N ALA A 329 3.26 13.20 -12.82
CA ALA A 329 3.55 11.94 -13.52
C ALA A 329 3.61 10.75 -12.57
N ASN A 330 4.34 10.81 -11.45
CA ASN A 330 4.42 9.75 -10.43
C ASN A 330 4.78 8.37 -11.05
N ALA A 331 5.71 8.38 -12.00
CA ALA A 331 6.03 7.26 -12.86
C ALA A 331 6.53 6.03 -12.07
N LEU A 332 7.32 6.20 -11.00
CA LEU A 332 7.75 5.06 -10.18
C LEU A 332 6.56 4.33 -9.54
N CYS A 333 5.56 5.06 -9.04
CA CYS A 333 4.36 4.43 -8.48
C CYS A 333 3.57 3.67 -9.56
N HIS A 334 3.47 4.22 -10.77
CA HIS A 334 2.82 3.54 -11.90
C HIS A 334 3.55 2.26 -12.31
N ALA A 335 4.88 2.28 -12.34
CA ALA A 335 5.70 1.11 -12.66
C ALA A 335 5.55 0.00 -11.61
N LEU A 336 5.57 0.35 -10.32
CA LEU A 336 5.57 -0.64 -9.24
C LEU A 336 4.18 -1.16 -8.85
N TRP A 337 3.16 -0.30 -8.91
CA TRP A 337 1.81 -0.60 -8.40
C TRP A 337 0.76 -0.72 -9.53
N GLY A 338 1.16 -0.55 -10.79
CA GLY A 338 0.32 -0.69 -11.98
C GLY A 338 -0.59 0.52 -12.28
N ILE A 339 -1.32 0.49 -13.40
CA ILE A 339 -2.03 1.67 -13.92
C ILE A 339 -3.23 2.14 -13.06
N LYS A 340 -3.77 1.25 -12.21
CA LYS A 340 -4.85 1.58 -11.26
C LYS A 340 -4.45 2.71 -10.30
N THR A 341 -3.15 2.99 -10.19
CA THR A 341 -2.56 4.06 -9.39
C THR A 341 -2.72 5.47 -9.96
N LYS A 342 -3.16 5.63 -11.22
CA LYS A 342 -3.56 6.94 -11.75
C LYS A 342 -4.77 7.51 -11.00
N PHE A 343 -5.53 6.62 -10.37
CA PHE A 343 -6.63 6.92 -9.45
C PHE A 343 -6.25 6.66 -7.99
N LEU A 344 -4.97 6.42 -7.67
CA LEU A 344 -4.56 6.27 -6.28
C LEU A 344 -4.81 7.61 -5.59
N ASN A 345 -5.81 7.63 -4.72
CA ASN A 345 -5.99 8.71 -3.78
C ASN A 345 -4.87 8.67 -2.74
N ILE A 346 -4.75 9.78 -2.02
CA ILE A 346 -3.79 9.91 -0.91
C ILE A 346 -3.99 8.77 0.10
N ASP A 347 -5.24 8.36 0.32
CA ASP A 347 -5.62 7.28 1.25
C ASP A 347 -4.94 5.97 0.90
N ALA A 348 -4.98 5.55 -0.37
CA ALA A 348 -4.38 4.30 -0.80
C ALA A 348 -2.84 4.34 -0.72
N ALA A 349 -2.21 5.51 -0.94
CA ALA A 349 -0.78 5.67 -0.70
C ALA A 349 -0.45 5.59 0.81
N CYS A 350 -1.29 6.20 1.66
CA CYS A 350 -1.18 6.05 3.11
C CYS A 350 -1.37 4.60 3.56
N ASP A 351 -2.33 3.87 2.98
CA ASP A 351 -2.56 2.44 3.24
C ASP A 351 -1.31 1.62 2.87
N VAL A 352 -0.64 1.89 1.74
CA VAL A 352 0.65 1.25 1.40
C VAL A 352 1.76 1.61 2.40
N ILE A 353 1.82 2.86 2.86
CA ILE A 353 2.83 3.27 3.85
C ILE A 353 2.60 2.61 5.21
N LEU A 354 1.36 2.38 5.60
CA LEU A 354 0.97 1.80 6.89
C LEU A 354 1.00 0.26 6.89
N ASP A 355 0.48 -0.35 5.84
CA ASP A 355 0.22 -1.80 5.77
C ASP A 355 1.06 -2.52 4.69
N GLY A 356 1.79 -1.77 3.86
CA GLY A 356 2.64 -2.34 2.82
C GLY A 356 3.79 -3.17 3.35
N THR A 357 4.30 -4.04 2.49
CA THR A 357 5.50 -4.83 2.78
C THR A 357 6.70 -4.17 2.10
N PRO A 358 7.84 -4.02 2.82
CA PRO A 358 9.10 -3.65 2.19
C PRO A 358 9.46 -4.68 1.12
N ARG A 359 9.77 -4.22 -0.07
CA ARG A 359 10.39 -5.02 -1.15
C ARG A 359 11.66 -4.32 -1.59
N THR A 360 12.70 -5.10 -1.86
CA THR A 360 13.92 -4.59 -2.47
C THR A 360 13.76 -4.59 -3.98
N ILE A 361 13.99 -3.43 -4.59
CA ILE A 361 14.04 -3.25 -6.04
C ILE A 361 15.46 -2.89 -6.46
N ASP A 362 15.74 -3.14 -7.72
CA ASP A 362 16.96 -2.71 -8.37
C ASP A 362 16.90 -1.20 -8.65
N THR A 363 18.08 -0.59 -8.75
CA THR A 363 18.24 0.77 -9.27
C THR A 363 19.35 0.77 -10.30
N ALA A 364 19.44 1.82 -11.12
CA ALA A 364 20.52 1.99 -12.06
C ALA A 364 21.40 3.19 -11.67
N ARG A 365 22.68 3.14 -12.03
CA ARG A 365 23.62 4.26 -11.87
C ARG A 365 24.21 4.66 -13.20
N CYS A 366 23.91 5.86 -13.67
CA CYS A 366 24.46 6.46 -14.88
C CYS A 366 25.45 7.58 -14.52
N ASN A 367 26.74 7.41 -14.81
CA ASN A 367 27.80 8.39 -14.50
C ASN A 367 27.73 8.93 -13.05
N GLY A 368 27.50 8.03 -12.09
CA GLY A 368 27.38 8.39 -10.67
C GLY A 368 26.02 8.94 -10.23
N LYS A 369 25.06 9.13 -11.15
CA LYS A 369 23.69 9.56 -10.85
C LYS A 369 22.73 8.37 -10.81
N VAL A 370 21.76 8.43 -9.91
CA VAL A 370 20.75 7.39 -9.76
C VAL A 370 19.66 7.54 -10.80
N ALA A 371 19.33 6.44 -11.47
CA ALA A 371 18.17 6.28 -12.32
C ALA A 371 17.28 5.20 -11.70
N LEU A 372 16.05 5.56 -11.33
CA LEU A 372 15.07 4.61 -10.81
C LEU A 372 14.26 3.98 -11.94
N LEU A 373 14.05 4.72 -13.02
CA LEU A 373 13.21 4.31 -14.14
C LEU A 373 14.04 4.04 -15.39
N VAL A 374 14.50 5.11 -16.05
CA VAL A 374 15.06 5.02 -17.40
C VAL A 374 16.20 6.02 -17.62
N VAL A 375 17.14 5.62 -18.47
CA VAL A 375 18.16 6.49 -19.08
C VAL A 375 17.94 6.51 -20.58
N GLY A 376 17.87 7.71 -21.15
CA GLY A 376 17.43 7.95 -22.51
C GLY A 376 18.42 8.73 -23.35
N VAL A 377 18.68 8.29 -24.58
CA VAL A 377 19.45 9.01 -25.59
C VAL A 377 18.63 9.11 -26.88
N GLY A 378 18.57 10.30 -27.50
CA GLY A 378 17.81 10.52 -28.74
C GLY A 378 16.45 11.19 -28.49
N PHE A 379 15.36 10.64 -29.05
CA PHE A 379 14.03 11.28 -29.09
C PHE A 379 13.50 11.77 -27.72
N GLU A 380 13.84 11.08 -26.64
CA GLU A 380 13.37 11.40 -25.28
C GLU A 380 13.83 12.78 -24.79
N GLN A 381 14.96 13.27 -25.28
CA GLN A 381 15.44 14.62 -25.06
C GLN A 381 14.48 15.68 -25.62
N GLN A 382 13.98 15.47 -26.84
CA GLN A 382 13.14 16.45 -27.54
C GLN A 382 11.74 16.52 -26.92
N MET A 383 11.22 15.39 -26.44
CA MET A 383 9.93 15.34 -25.72
C MET A 383 9.92 16.22 -24.47
N ILE A 384 10.97 16.20 -23.65
CA ILE A 384 11.04 17.02 -22.43
C ILE A 384 11.19 18.51 -22.77
N ARG A 385 11.94 18.85 -23.83
CA ARG A 385 12.07 20.24 -24.32
C ARG A 385 10.76 20.79 -24.91
N HIS A 386 9.96 19.97 -25.60
CA HIS A 386 8.66 20.37 -26.14
C HIS A 386 7.57 20.43 -25.07
N ALA A 387 7.54 19.51 -24.11
CA ALA A 387 6.62 19.54 -22.97
C ALA A 387 6.81 20.78 -22.07
N ALA A 388 8.00 21.40 -22.07
CA ALA A 388 8.24 22.67 -21.39
C ALA A 388 7.65 23.89 -22.12
N ARG A 389 7.40 23.79 -23.44
CA ARG A 389 6.87 24.87 -24.29
C ARG A 389 5.36 24.76 -24.54
N GLU A 390 4.81 23.54 -24.59
CA GLU A 390 3.39 23.32 -24.89
C GLU A 390 2.62 22.73 -23.69
N GLN A 391 1.84 23.62 -23.06
CA GLN A 391 0.64 23.37 -22.26
C GLN A 391 0.72 22.54 -20.95
N LYS A 392 0.53 23.30 -19.87
CA LYS A 392 0.07 22.90 -18.52
C LYS A 392 -1.39 22.38 -18.48
N ASN A 393 -1.86 21.66 -19.51
CA ASN A 393 -3.25 21.17 -19.55
C ASN A 393 -3.37 19.64 -19.39
N GLN A 394 -4.46 19.23 -18.78
CA GLN A 394 -4.75 17.91 -18.21
C GLN A 394 -5.08 16.82 -19.25
N LEU A 395 -4.38 16.78 -20.38
CA LEU A 395 -4.55 15.73 -21.39
C LEU A 395 -3.36 14.78 -21.32
N GLY A 396 -3.54 13.67 -20.62
CA GLY A 396 -2.50 12.71 -20.25
C GLY A 396 -1.74 12.03 -21.40
N GLN A 397 -1.86 10.70 -21.52
CA GLN A 397 -1.01 9.83 -22.36
C GLN A 397 -0.96 10.25 -23.84
N TRP A 398 -1.99 10.92 -24.33
CA TRP A 398 -2.07 11.43 -25.71
C TRP A 398 -1.06 12.55 -26.01
N ALA A 399 -0.74 13.42 -25.05
CA ALA A 399 0.29 14.45 -25.23
C ALA A 399 1.70 13.83 -25.29
N TYR A 400 1.95 12.77 -24.51
CA TYR A 400 3.20 12.01 -24.58
C TYR A 400 3.35 11.31 -25.94
N LEU A 401 2.31 10.64 -26.44
CA LEU A 401 2.33 9.96 -27.74
C LEU A 401 2.47 10.94 -28.92
N GLN A 402 1.80 12.10 -28.88
CA GLN A 402 1.97 13.15 -29.89
C GLN A 402 3.37 13.77 -29.84
N GLY A 403 3.90 14.03 -28.64
CA GLY A 403 5.29 14.48 -28.46
C GLY A 403 6.31 13.45 -28.95
N LEU A 404 6.06 12.15 -28.72
CA LEU A 404 6.88 11.04 -29.19
C LEU A 404 6.89 10.97 -30.72
N LEU A 405 5.73 11.05 -31.37
CA LEU A 405 5.59 11.04 -32.84
C LEU A 405 6.20 12.31 -33.48
N GLY A 406 6.02 13.47 -32.84
CA GLY A 406 6.62 14.74 -33.27
C GLY A 406 8.14 14.70 -33.21
N ALA A 407 8.71 14.31 -32.07
CA ALA A 407 10.15 14.12 -31.88
C ALA A 407 10.71 13.04 -32.83
N ALA A 408 9.97 11.94 -33.00
CA ALA A 408 10.29 10.85 -33.93
C ALA A 408 10.54 11.36 -35.36
N SER A 409 9.77 12.36 -35.79
CA SER A 409 9.84 12.90 -37.16
C SER A 409 10.94 13.94 -37.40
N GLN A 410 11.57 14.47 -36.33
CA GLN A 410 12.53 15.59 -36.40
C GLN A 410 13.97 15.21 -36.01
N ASN A 411 14.20 14.04 -35.42
CA ASN A 411 15.52 13.70 -34.90
C ASN A 411 16.45 13.08 -35.96
N GLN A 412 17.72 13.40 -35.83
CA GLN A 412 18.78 12.82 -36.65
C GLN A 412 19.30 11.54 -36.00
N ALA A 413 19.71 10.59 -36.84
CA ALA A 413 20.40 9.39 -36.36
C ALA A 413 21.73 9.77 -35.69
N ILE A 414 22.03 9.11 -34.58
CA ILE A 414 23.25 9.29 -33.81
C ILE A 414 24.06 8.00 -33.92
N ASP A 415 25.36 8.13 -34.19
CA ASP A 415 26.30 7.01 -34.16
C ASP A 415 26.86 6.86 -32.74
N LEU A 416 26.60 5.70 -32.14
CA LEU A 416 26.99 5.36 -30.77
C LEU A 416 27.90 4.13 -30.79
N THR A 417 29.06 4.22 -30.13
CA THR A 417 29.83 3.04 -29.78
C THR A 417 29.30 2.49 -28.46
N VAL A 418 28.67 1.32 -28.51
CA VAL A 418 27.96 0.72 -27.38
C VAL A 418 28.62 -0.60 -27.01
N GLN A 419 28.87 -0.79 -25.72
CA GLN A 419 29.37 -2.03 -25.16
C GLN A 419 28.36 -2.56 -24.14
N PHE A 420 27.93 -3.80 -24.35
CA PHE A 420 27.02 -4.53 -23.47
C PHE A 420 27.82 -5.53 -22.63
N ASP A 421 27.78 -5.38 -21.31
CA ASP A 421 28.54 -6.19 -20.36
C ASP A 421 30.01 -6.37 -20.78
N HIS A 422 30.45 -7.62 -20.99
CA HIS A 422 31.80 -8.00 -21.40
C HIS A 422 31.95 -8.22 -22.92
N GLN A 423 30.92 -7.92 -23.71
CA GLN A 423 30.95 -8.08 -25.17
C GLN A 423 31.87 -7.03 -25.82
N ALA A 424 32.29 -7.30 -27.06
CA ALA A 424 33.05 -6.33 -27.84
C ALA A 424 32.19 -5.07 -28.12
N PRO A 425 32.78 -3.86 -28.10
CA PRO A 425 32.06 -2.65 -28.48
C PRO A 425 31.55 -2.73 -29.92
N GLN A 426 30.30 -2.34 -30.14
CA GLN A 426 29.66 -2.30 -31.44
C GLN A 426 29.26 -0.87 -31.82
N LEU A 427 29.31 -0.57 -33.11
CA LEU A 427 28.83 0.71 -33.64
C LEU A 427 27.33 0.59 -33.94
N ILE A 428 26.50 1.32 -33.21
CA ILE A 428 25.06 1.36 -33.36
C ILE A 428 24.66 2.73 -33.88
N ARG A 429 24.05 2.76 -35.06
CA ARG A 429 23.40 3.96 -35.61
C ARG A 429 21.91 3.92 -35.26
N THR A 430 21.48 4.82 -34.39
CA THR A 430 20.12 4.81 -33.83
C THR A 430 19.53 6.21 -33.73
N THR A 431 18.22 6.30 -33.79
CA THR A 431 17.48 7.55 -33.51
C THR A 431 17.05 7.65 -32.04
N SER A 432 17.01 6.52 -31.32
CA SER A 432 16.70 6.48 -29.89
C SER A 432 17.17 5.18 -29.24
N MET A 433 17.77 5.32 -28.07
CA MET A 433 18.15 4.20 -27.20
C MET A 433 17.70 4.49 -25.78
N VAL A 434 17.05 3.51 -25.17
CA VAL A 434 16.52 3.55 -23.80
C VAL A 434 17.11 2.40 -23.02
N VAL A 435 17.58 2.72 -21.81
CA VAL A 435 18.08 1.74 -20.83
C VAL A 435 17.15 1.82 -19.63
N ALA A 436 16.34 0.79 -19.40
CA ALA A 436 15.30 0.78 -18.39
C ALA A 436 15.64 -0.16 -17.22
N ASN A 437 15.45 0.35 -16.01
CA ASN A 437 15.39 -0.44 -14.77
C ASN A 437 13.93 -0.72 -14.38
N ALA A 438 13.08 0.29 -14.53
CA ALA A 438 11.66 0.20 -14.30
C ALA A 438 10.96 1.19 -15.22
N ALA A 439 9.76 0.87 -15.69
CA ALA A 439 9.01 1.82 -16.51
C ALA A 439 7.51 1.59 -16.38
N PRO A 440 6.70 2.67 -16.27
CA PRO A 440 5.27 2.54 -16.52
C PRO A 440 5.04 1.98 -17.92
N MET A 441 3.99 1.18 -18.09
CA MET A 441 3.56 0.70 -19.41
C MET A 441 3.39 1.81 -20.47
N THR A 442 3.15 3.05 -20.03
CA THR A 442 3.02 4.19 -20.94
C THR A 442 4.33 4.63 -21.59
N THR A 443 5.48 4.20 -21.05
CA THR A 443 6.81 4.52 -21.60
C THR A 443 7.18 3.47 -22.64
N LEU A 444 6.54 3.53 -23.82
CA LEU A 444 6.60 2.50 -24.87
C LEU A 444 8.02 2.02 -25.22
N LEU A 445 8.98 2.94 -25.38
CA LEU A 445 10.37 2.60 -25.73
C LEU A 445 11.11 1.82 -24.63
N ALA A 446 10.60 1.85 -23.40
CA ALA A 446 11.13 1.05 -22.30
C ALA A 446 10.45 -0.33 -22.18
N GLN A 447 9.47 -0.66 -23.02
CA GLN A 447 8.67 -1.89 -22.94
C GLN A 447 9.16 -3.02 -23.87
N GLY A 448 10.44 -2.99 -24.27
CA GLY A 448 11.09 -3.90 -25.24
C GLY A 448 10.35 -5.20 -25.56
N GLN A 449 10.64 -6.28 -24.83
CA GLN A 449 9.90 -7.56 -24.91
C GLN A 449 8.85 -7.73 -23.79
N GLY A 450 8.34 -6.63 -23.26
CA GLY A 450 7.46 -6.60 -22.09
C GLY A 450 7.90 -5.55 -21.07
N GLN A 451 7.25 -5.55 -19.91
CA GLN A 451 7.57 -4.63 -18.82
C GLN A 451 8.95 -4.94 -18.21
N PRO A 452 9.81 -3.93 -18.00
CA PRO A 452 11.08 -4.12 -17.28
C PRO A 452 10.87 -4.74 -15.91
N ASN A 453 11.68 -5.76 -15.60
CA ASN A 453 11.64 -6.41 -14.30
C ASN A 453 12.62 -5.72 -13.35
N TYR A 454 12.09 -4.85 -12.49
CA TYR A 454 12.86 -4.07 -11.54
C TYR A 454 13.46 -4.87 -10.36
N ALA A 455 13.53 -6.19 -10.45
CA ALA A 455 14.03 -7.07 -9.39
C ALA A 455 14.87 -8.27 -9.91
N ASP A 456 15.28 -8.27 -11.18
CA ASP A 456 16.06 -9.36 -11.79
C ASP A 456 17.58 -9.09 -11.86
N GLY A 457 18.02 -7.92 -11.38
CA GLY A 457 19.39 -7.47 -11.38
C GLY A 457 19.91 -6.98 -12.74
N LYS A 458 19.04 -6.78 -13.74
CA LYS A 458 19.41 -6.40 -15.10
C LYS A 458 18.72 -5.11 -15.53
N LEU A 459 19.16 -4.59 -16.67
CA LEU A 459 18.62 -3.44 -17.37
C LEU A 459 18.17 -3.87 -18.75
N ASP A 460 17.00 -3.37 -19.15
CA ASP A 460 16.43 -3.58 -20.47
C ASP A 460 16.89 -2.47 -21.41
N VAL A 461 17.77 -2.81 -22.36
CA VAL A 461 18.21 -1.88 -23.40
C VAL A 461 17.37 -2.08 -24.64
N THR A 462 16.66 -1.04 -25.05
CA THR A 462 15.86 -1.02 -26.28
C THR A 462 16.36 0.10 -27.18
N TRP A 463 16.59 -0.17 -28.47
CA TRP A 463 16.98 0.86 -29.43
C TRP A 463 16.32 0.67 -30.78
N LEU A 464 16.14 1.79 -31.47
CA LEU A 464 15.56 1.81 -32.80
C LEU A 464 16.65 1.80 -33.88
N THR A 465 16.42 1.08 -34.96
CA THR A 465 17.25 1.21 -36.15
C THR A 465 17.04 2.58 -36.77
N ALA A 466 18.11 3.28 -37.13
CA ALA A 466 18.00 4.52 -37.88
C ALA A 466 17.41 4.23 -39.28
N SER A 467 16.13 4.52 -39.48
CA SER A 467 15.53 4.48 -40.81
C SER A 467 15.65 5.84 -41.53
N SER A 468 15.74 5.78 -42.86
CA SER A 468 15.73 6.92 -43.77
C SER A 468 14.33 7.49 -44.04
N THR A 469 13.24 6.80 -43.66
CA THR A 469 11.87 7.25 -43.94
C THR A 469 10.99 7.43 -42.69
N LYS A 470 10.09 8.43 -42.73
CA LYS A 470 9.15 8.74 -41.64
C LYS A 470 8.17 7.58 -41.37
N THR A 471 7.84 6.82 -42.41
CA THR A 471 6.92 5.67 -42.36
C THR A 471 7.49 4.54 -41.50
N ASP A 472 8.78 4.26 -41.62
CA ASP A 472 9.43 3.18 -40.86
C ASP A 472 9.55 3.50 -39.37
N THR A 473 9.75 4.78 -39.02
CA THR A 473 9.78 5.22 -37.62
C THR A 473 8.38 5.10 -36.99
N ALA A 474 7.33 5.45 -37.73
CA ALA A 474 5.94 5.25 -37.28
C ALA A 474 5.60 3.76 -37.12
N LEU A 475 6.05 2.90 -38.04
CA LEU A 475 5.90 1.45 -37.95
C LEU A 475 6.64 0.88 -36.74
N SER A 476 7.85 1.35 -36.44
CA SER A 476 8.62 0.93 -35.26
C SER A 476 7.89 1.27 -33.95
N LEU A 477 7.29 2.46 -33.87
CA LEU A 477 6.50 2.87 -32.71
C LEU A 477 5.19 2.09 -32.58
N MET A 478 4.54 1.77 -33.70
CA MET A 478 3.36 0.88 -33.71
C MET A 478 3.73 -0.53 -33.26
N GLU A 479 4.87 -1.05 -33.71
CA GLU A 479 5.39 -2.36 -33.31
C GLU A 479 5.68 -2.42 -31.81
N LEU A 480 6.34 -1.40 -31.25
CA LEU A 480 6.54 -1.27 -29.80
C LEU A 480 5.23 -1.19 -29.01
N ALA A 481 4.25 -0.43 -29.52
CA ALA A 481 2.92 -0.37 -28.90
C ALA A 481 2.22 -1.73 -28.93
N PHE A 482 2.34 -2.47 -30.04
CA PHE A 482 1.75 -3.80 -30.19
C PHE A 482 2.45 -4.83 -29.30
N ALA A 483 3.78 -4.85 -29.28
CA ALA A 483 4.58 -5.72 -28.43
C ALA A 483 4.33 -5.47 -26.94
N SER A 484 4.19 -4.21 -26.53
CA SER A 484 3.85 -3.86 -25.15
C SER A 484 2.44 -4.31 -24.73
N LEU A 485 1.50 -4.45 -25.68
CA LEU A 485 0.12 -4.87 -25.40
C LEU A 485 -0.08 -6.39 -25.47
N PHE A 486 0.68 -7.07 -26.32
CA PHE A 486 0.48 -8.48 -26.65
C PHE A 486 1.68 -9.40 -26.32
N GLU A 487 2.73 -8.89 -25.67
CA GLU A 487 3.96 -9.64 -25.31
C GLU A 487 4.58 -10.42 -26.50
N THR A 488 4.46 -9.85 -27.70
CA THR A 488 4.98 -10.45 -28.94
C THR A 488 6.46 -10.10 -29.15
N ARG A 489 7.21 -10.97 -29.85
CA ARG A 489 8.61 -10.69 -30.24
C ARG A 489 8.69 -9.43 -31.11
N LEU A 490 9.63 -8.54 -30.76
CA LEU A 490 10.04 -7.41 -31.58
C LEU A 490 10.54 -7.88 -32.95
N GLY A 491 10.19 -7.16 -34.01
CA GLY A 491 10.62 -7.41 -35.39
C GLY A 491 11.79 -6.55 -35.82
N ARG A 492 11.78 -6.13 -37.10
CA ARG A 492 13.01 -5.74 -37.83
C ARG A 492 13.59 -4.37 -37.45
N PHE A 493 12.81 -3.48 -36.84
CA PHE A 493 13.20 -2.08 -36.61
C PHE A 493 13.49 -1.72 -35.16
N THR A 494 13.19 -2.63 -34.23
CA THR A 494 13.43 -2.47 -32.81
C THR A 494 14.33 -3.58 -32.30
N HIS A 495 15.40 -3.20 -31.63
CA HIS A 495 16.33 -4.12 -31.02
C HIS A 495 16.22 -4.07 -29.50
N TYR A 496 16.56 -5.19 -28.88
CA TYR A 496 16.44 -5.38 -27.45
C TYR A 496 17.56 -6.27 -26.91
N GLN A 497 18.09 -5.91 -25.74
CA GLN A 497 19.06 -6.71 -25.01
C GLN A 497 18.96 -6.44 -23.50
N GLN A 498 19.01 -7.50 -22.69
CA GLN A 498 19.19 -7.38 -21.25
C GLN A 498 20.67 -7.43 -20.87
N VAL A 499 21.08 -6.52 -19.98
CA VAL A 499 22.48 -6.37 -19.55
C VAL A 499 22.57 -5.99 -18.08
N THR A 500 23.71 -6.22 -17.46
CA THR A 500 24.01 -5.66 -16.12
C THR A 500 24.73 -4.31 -16.22
N ARG A 501 25.45 -4.09 -17.32
CA ARG A 501 26.19 -2.86 -17.61
C ARG A 501 26.08 -2.52 -19.08
N VAL A 502 25.90 -1.23 -19.37
CA VAL A 502 26.06 -0.68 -20.72
C VAL A 502 26.96 0.56 -20.70
N SER A 503 27.94 0.59 -21.60
CA SER A 503 28.78 1.75 -21.84
C SER A 503 28.49 2.30 -23.22
N ILE A 504 28.13 3.58 -23.29
CA ILE A 504 27.78 4.30 -24.52
C ILE A 504 28.81 5.40 -24.71
N ARG A 505 29.42 5.50 -25.89
CA ARG A 505 30.29 6.60 -26.29
C ARG A 505 29.78 7.19 -27.59
N ALA A 506 29.46 8.48 -27.57
CA ALA A 506 29.07 9.22 -28.75
C ALA A 506 30.31 9.87 -29.43
N THR A 507 30.17 10.15 -30.72
CA THR A 507 31.19 10.87 -31.51
C THR A 507 31.36 12.32 -31.02
N SER A 508 30.27 12.97 -30.65
CA SER A 508 30.21 14.31 -30.05
C SER A 508 29.51 14.30 -28.68
N VAL A 509 29.50 15.43 -27.97
CA VAL A 509 28.71 15.57 -26.73
C VAL A 509 27.24 15.46 -27.07
N ILE A 510 26.54 14.54 -26.40
CA ILE A 510 25.11 14.33 -26.58
C ILE A 510 24.35 14.77 -25.33
N ASP A 511 23.12 15.20 -25.57
CA ASP A 511 22.14 15.36 -24.51
C ASP A 511 21.52 13.99 -24.20
N TYR A 512 21.29 13.70 -22.92
CA TYR A 512 20.64 12.48 -22.47
C TYR A 512 19.75 12.76 -21.26
N VAL A 513 18.86 11.83 -20.95
CA VAL A 513 17.85 11.97 -19.91
C VAL A 513 18.07 10.90 -18.85
N ILE A 514 17.93 11.26 -17.57
CA ILE A 514 17.77 10.30 -16.47
C ILE A 514 16.47 10.64 -15.77
N ASP A 515 15.51 9.71 -15.73
CA ASP A 515 14.20 9.88 -15.04
C ASP A 515 13.48 11.21 -15.37
N GLY A 516 13.67 11.75 -16.58
CA GLY A 516 13.09 13.02 -17.03
C GLY A 516 13.94 14.27 -16.80
N GLU A 517 15.15 14.15 -16.21
CA GLU A 517 16.10 15.25 -16.06
C GLU A 517 17.17 15.23 -17.15
N LEU A 518 17.47 16.40 -17.73
CA LEU A 518 18.41 16.55 -18.84
C LEU A 518 19.86 16.68 -18.37
N TYR A 519 20.75 15.96 -19.05
CA TYR A 519 22.19 15.96 -18.82
C TYR A 519 22.96 15.98 -20.14
N ARG A 520 24.27 16.29 -20.07
CA ARG A 520 25.17 16.34 -21.22
C ARG A 520 26.47 15.62 -20.91
N ASP A 521 26.85 14.70 -21.79
CA ASP A 521 28.13 14.01 -21.75
C ASP A 521 28.43 13.39 -23.11
N ARG A 522 29.67 13.00 -23.35
CA ARG A 522 30.08 12.19 -24.51
C ARG A 522 30.11 10.70 -24.18
N LYS A 523 30.28 10.34 -22.90
CA LYS A 523 30.36 8.95 -22.44
C LYS A 523 29.31 8.73 -21.36
N LEU A 524 28.57 7.63 -21.47
CA LEU A 524 27.67 7.14 -20.43
C LEU A 524 28.14 5.75 -20.00
N THR A 525 28.15 5.51 -18.70
CA THR A 525 28.30 4.18 -18.13
C THR A 525 27.15 3.97 -17.16
N ILE A 526 26.33 2.97 -17.48
CA ILE A 526 25.08 2.67 -16.80
C ILE A 526 25.20 1.27 -16.21
N ASP A 527 25.10 1.18 -14.89
CA ASP A 527 25.24 -0.04 -14.11
C ASP A 527 23.93 -0.38 -13.41
N ALA A 528 23.49 -1.63 -13.48
CA ALA A 528 22.48 -2.17 -12.57
C ALA A 528 23.04 -2.21 -11.14
N GLN A 529 22.19 -1.92 -10.16
CA GLN A 529 22.48 -2.05 -8.74
C GLN A 529 21.40 -2.99 -8.14
N PRO A 530 21.65 -4.31 -8.17
CA PRO A 530 20.67 -5.30 -7.74
C PRO A 530 20.26 -5.13 -6.28
N GLN A 531 18.96 -5.26 -6.00
CA GLN A 531 18.34 -5.23 -4.67
C GLN A 531 18.75 -4.02 -3.80
N SER A 532 19.04 -2.90 -4.45
CA SER A 532 19.69 -1.76 -3.81
C SER A 532 18.74 -0.81 -3.08
N LEU A 533 17.44 -0.87 -3.31
CA LEU A 533 16.47 0.05 -2.68
C LEU A 533 15.29 -0.72 -2.07
N ALA A 534 15.11 -0.62 -0.75
CA ALA A 534 13.89 -1.07 -0.10
C ALA A 534 12.75 -0.04 -0.32
N ILE A 535 11.58 -0.49 -0.77
CA ILE A 535 10.40 0.35 -0.98
C ILE A 535 9.13 -0.33 -0.44
N LEU A 536 8.26 0.43 0.20
CA LEU A 536 6.93 -0.04 0.62
C LEU A 536 6.06 -0.24 -0.61
N SER A 537 5.59 -1.47 -0.78
CA SER A 537 4.67 -1.85 -1.85
C SER A 537 3.36 -2.36 -1.26
N PRO A 538 2.24 -2.25 -2.01
CA PRO A 538 1.02 -2.93 -1.64
C PRO A 538 1.33 -4.38 -1.26
N PRO A 539 0.66 -4.91 -0.22
CA PRO A 539 0.75 -6.33 0.05
C PRO A 539 0.43 -7.07 -1.25
N LEU A 540 1.21 -8.12 -1.55
CA LEU A 540 0.79 -9.04 -2.60
C LEU A 540 -0.67 -9.39 -2.28
N PRO A 541 -1.57 -9.46 -3.28
CA PRO A 541 -2.78 -10.24 -3.08
C PRO A 541 -2.28 -11.54 -2.45
N ASP A 542 -2.80 -11.93 -1.28
CA ASP A 542 -2.55 -13.29 -0.77
C ASP A 542 -2.78 -14.15 -2.02
N ALA A 543 -1.70 -14.77 -2.56
CA ALA A 543 -1.78 -15.55 -3.79
C ALA A 543 -3.06 -16.33 -3.66
N ALA A 544 -3.98 -16.18 -4.63
CA ALA A 544 -5.36 -16.67 -4.55
C ALA A 544 -5.38 -17.84 -3.58
N GLN A 545 -5.96 -17.72 -2.39
CA GLN A 545 -7.29 -18.26 -2.10
C GLN A 545 -7.65 -19.54 -2.89
N SER A 546 -6.67 -20.30 -3.36
CA SER A 546 -6.67 -21.71 -3.68
C SER A 546 -6.19 -22.37 -2.38
N ASP A 547 -7.18 -22.86 -1.65
CA ASP A 547 -6.99 -23.88 -0.65
C ASP A 547 -6.38 -25.11 -1.36
N ASP A 548 -5.06 -25.13 -1.53
CA ASP A 548 -4.34 -26.37 -1.80
C ASP A 548 -4.11 -27.09 -0.46
N ASN A 549 -4.79 -28.23 -0.35
CA ASN A 549 -4.60 -29.37 0.54
C ASN A 549 -5.01 -29.22 2.02
N ALA A 550 -6.25 -29.64 2.33
CA ALA A 550 -6.56 -30.92 3.01
C ALA A 550 -7.99 -30.92 3.58
#